data_AF-A0A2S2QZE2-F1
#
_entry.id   AF-A0A2S2QZE2-F1
#
_cell.length_a   1.000
_cell.length_b   1.000
_cell.length_c   1.000
_cell.angle_alpha   90.00
_cell.angle_beta   90.00
_cell.angle_gamma   90.00
#
_symmetry.space_group_name_H-M   'P 1'
#
loop_
_entity.id
_entity.type
_entity.pdbx_description
1 polymer ?
#
loop_
_entity_poly.entity_id
_entity_poly.type
_entity_poly.pdbx_seq_one_letter_code
_entity_poly.pdbx_strand_id
1 'polypeptide(L)'
;MEWNRSILSDFIDHYRSNECLWKINTEVYKNKNLKNQAYTEFVDQLKSNGMKDVNVKVVKNKLQNIRRAYRKERTKVESSIRSGKGSDDIYTPSLWKVYTYDK
;
A
#
# COMPACT_ATOMS: atom_id res chain seq x y z
N MET A 1 15.08 -3.34 12.15
CA MET A 1 13.84 -3.83 11.50
C MET A 1 14.07 -3.86 10.00
N GLU A 2 14.16 -5.04 9.41
CA GLU A 2 14.52 -5.22 8.00
C GLU A 2 13.29 -5.58 7.16
N TRP A 3 12.90 -4.70 6.24
CA TRP A 3 11.81 -4.96 5.30
C TRP A 3 12.37 -5.61 4.04
N ASN A 4 12.41 -6.94 4.00
CA ASN A 4 12.78 -7.67 2.79
C ASN A 4 11.59 -7.78 1.81
N ARG A 5 11.85 -8.26 0.58
CA ARG A 5 10.83 -8.36 -0.47
C ARG A 5 9.66 -9.28 -0.09
N SER A 6 9.91 -10.39 0.61
CA SER A 6 8.88 -11.33 1.04
C SER A 6 7.93 -10.67 2.04
N ILE A 7 8.49 -10.07 3.09
CA ILE A 7 7.71 -9.37 4.12
C ILE A 7 6.92 -8.22 3.52
N LEU A 8 7.52 -7.49 2.56
CA LEU A 8 6.83 -6.41 1.88
C LEU A 8 5.69 -6.91 0.99
N SER A 9 5.86 -8.05 0.30
CA SER A 9 4.80 -8.68 -0.51
C SER A 9 3.63 -9.09 0.37
N ASP A 10 3.89 -9.85 1.43
CA ASP A 10 2.89 -10.31 2.38
C ASP A 10 2.12 -9.14 3.01
N PHE A 11 2.83 -8.07 3.34
CA PHE A 11 2.26 -6.84 3.89
C PHE A 11 1.33 -6.14 2.89
N ILE A 12 1.73 -6.13 1.61
CA ILE A 12 0.95 -5.54 0.53
C ILE A 12 -0.31 -6.37 0.25
N ASP A 13 -0.21 -7.69 0.26
CA ASP A 13 -1.32 -8.59 0.00
C ASP A 13 -2.37 -8.49 1.11
N HIS A 14 -1.91 -8.45 2.37
CA HIS A 14 -2.77 -8.19 3.52
C HIS A 14 -3.42 -6.79 3.46
N TYR A 15 -2.73 -5.78 2.92
CA TYR A 15 -3.32 -4.45 2.74
C TYR A 15 -4.46 -4.47 1.73
N ARG A 16 -4.30 -5.24 0.63
CA ARG A 16 -5.31 -5.37 -0.43
C ARG A 16 -6.54 -6.14 0.04
N SER A 17 -6.37 -7.22 0.79
CA SER A 17 -7.50 -8.01 1.31
C SER A 17 -8.37 -7.23 2.30
N ASN A 18 -7.79 -6.24 2.99
CA ASN A 18 -8.50 -5.42 3.97
C ASN A 18 -9.12 -4.17 3.36
N GLU A 19 -10.34 -4.30 2.82
CA GLU A 19 -11.10 -3.19 2.24
C GLU A 19 -11.29 -2.00 3.20
N CYS A 20 -11.31 -2.27 4.51
CA CYS A 20 -11.42 -1.24 5.56
C CYS A 20 -10.25 -0.24 5.55
N LEU A 21 -9.13 -0.56 4.90
CA LEU A 21 -7.93 0.28 4.87
C LEU A 21 -7.81 1.16 3.62
N TRP A 22 -8.48 0.83 2.52
CA TRP A 22 -8.27 1.51 1.24
C TRP A 22 -9.55 1.87 0.48
N LYS A 23 -10.69 1.23 0.76
CA LYS A 23 -11.93 1.40 0.01
C LYS A 23 -12.81 2.52 0.59
N ILE A 24 -12.38 3.77 0.36
CA ILE A 24 -12.88 4.99 1.03
C ILE A 24 -14.42 5.15 1.00
N ASN A 25 -15.09 4.68 -0.06
CA ASN A 25 -16.53 4.86 -0.28
C ASN A 25 -17.40 3.74 0.31
N THR A 26 -16.90 2.97 1.28
CA THR A 26 -17.65 1.87 1.92
C THR A 26 -17.88 2.10 3.41
N GLU A 27 -18.95 1.51 3.94
CA GLU A 27 -19.20 1.48 5.39
C GLU A 27 -18.08 0.75 6.15
N VAL A 28 -17.50 -0.27 5.50
CA VAL A 28 -16.34 -1.02 5.97
C VAL A 28 -15.15 -0.10 6.23
N TYR A 29 -14.92 0.92 5.38
CA TYR A 29 -13.89 1.94 5.62
C TYR A 29 -14.26 2.91 6.75
N LYS A 30 -15.55 3.19 6.97
CA LYS A 30 -15.96 4.05 8.10
C LYS A 30 -15.84 3.33 9.45
N ASN A 31 -15.85 2.00 9.45
CA ASN A 31 -15.76 1.18 10.64
C ASN A 31 -14.34 1.22 11.28
N LYS A 32 -14.24 1.90 12.43
CA LYS A 32 -12.98 2.01 13.19
C LYS A 32 -12.53 0.68 13.80
N ASN A 33 -13.46 -0.20 14.16
CA ASN A 33 -13.13 -1.49 14.76
C ASN A 33 -12.45 -2.39 13.75
N LEU A 34 -12.98 -2.48 12.52
CA LEU A 34 -12.35 -3.24 11.44
C LEU A 34 -10.96 -2.71 11.07
N LYS A 35 -10.77 -1.38 11.10
CA LYS A 35 -9.43 -0.79 10.89
C LYS A 35 -8.46 -1.18 12.00
N ASN A 36 -8.88 -1.11 13.25
CA ASN A 36 -8.04 -1.48 14.38
C ASN A 36 -7.69 -2.96 14.36
N GLN A 37 -8.66 -3.81 14.04
CA GLN A 37 -8.45 -5.24 13.86
C GLN A 37 -7.42 -5.51 12.76
N ALA A 38 -7.59 -4.94 11.57
CA ALA A 38 -6.64 -5.10 10.47
C ALA A 38 -5.22 -4.65 10.88
N TYR A 39 -5.08 -3.53 11.61
CA TYR A 39 -3.77 -3.11 12.11
C TYR A 39 -3.14 -4.08 13.11
N THR A 40 -3.94 -4.72 13.95
CA THR A 40 -3.45 -5.75 14.89
C THR A 40 -3.01 -6.99 14.14
N GLU A 41 -3.81 -7.46 13.18
CA GLU A 41 -3.47 -8.61 12.31
C GLU A 41 -2.16 -8.37 11.56
N PHE A 42 -1.95 -7.15 11.05
CA PHE A 42 -0.68 -6.73 10.47
C PHE A 42 0.51 -6.85 11.42
N VAL A 43 0.33 -6.44 12.68
CA VAL A 43 1.39 -6.52 13.70
C VAL A 43 1.72 -7.99 13.98
N ASP A 44 0.72 -8.84 14.11
CA ASP A 44 0.88 -10.25 14.41
C ASP A 44 1.55 -10.99 13.25
N GLN A 45 1.13 -10.72 12.00
CA GLN A 45 1.77 -11.26 10.80
C GLN A 45 3.25 -10.86 10.72
N LEU A 46 3.57 -9.60 10.97
CA LEU A 46 4.96 -9.12 10.92
C LEU A 46 5.82 -9.73 12.04
N LYS A 47 5.25 -9.95 13.23
CA LYS A 47 5.92 -10.66 14.33
C LYS A 47 6.19 -12.12 13.98
N SER A 48 5.22 -12.81 13.38
CA SER A 48 5.39 -14.18 12.88
C SER A 48 6.49 -14.27 11.81
N ASN A 49 6.66 -13.23 11.00
CA ASN A 49 7.75 -13.09 10.03
C ASN A 49 9.09 -12.64 10.66
N GLY A 50 9.20 -12.67 12.00
CA GLY A 50 10.45 -12.40 12.73
C GLY A 50 10.67 -10.95 13.16
N MET A 51 9.73 -10.02 12.89
CA MET A 51 9.86 -8.63 13.33
C MET A 51 9.37 -8.44 14.78
N LYS A 52 10.30 -8.54 15.74
CA LYS A 52 9.97 -8.46 17.17
C LYS A 52 9.50 -7.08 17.66
N ASP A 53 9.99 -5.99 17.06
CA ASP A 53 9.71 -4.61 17.50
C ASP A 53 8.62 -3.89 16.67
N VAL A 54 7.70 -4.65 16.05
CA VAL A 54 6.58 -4.07 15.30
C VAL A 54 5.40 -3.77 16.21
N ASN A 55 4.84 -2.57 16.04
CA ASN A 55 3.59 -2.14 16.65
C ASN A 55 2.70 -1.43 15.62
N VAL A 56 1.46 -1.13 16.02
CA VAL A 56 0.46 -0.49 15.15
C VAL A 56 0.95 0.85 14.59
N LYS A 57 1.77 1.61 15.34
CA LYS A 57 2.34 2.88 14.85
C LYS A 57 3.30 2.65 13.68
N VAL A 58 4.13 1.61 13.75
CA VAL A 58 5.04 1.22 12.65
C VAL A 58 4.23 0.85 11.39
N VAL A 59 3.20 0.00 11.56
CA VAL A 59 2.31 -0.42 10.46
C VAL A 59 1.65 0.79 9.81
N LYS A 60 1.05 1.68 10.61
CA LYS A 60 0.41 2.91 10.12
C LYS A 60 1.41 3.79 9.37
N ASN A 61 2.59 4.02 9.91
CA ASN A 61 3.63 4.82 9.24
C ASN A 61 4.07 4.18 7.92
N LYS A 62 4.25 2.86 7.88
CA LYS A 62 4.60 2.14 6.64
C LYS A 62 3.50 2.30 5.59
N LEU A 63 2.24 2.11 5.96
CA LEU A 63 1.10 2.34 5.07
C LEU A 63 1.02 3.78 4.57
N GLN A 64 1.28 4.77 5.44
CA GLN A 64 1.33 6.17 5.01
C GLN A 64 2.45 6.41 4.00
N ASN A 65 3.64 5.83 4.21
CA ASN A 65 4.76 5.95 3.28
C ASN A 65 4.44 5.30 1.92
N ILE A 66 3.82 4.11 1.92
CA ILE A 66 3.37 3.44 0.69
C ILE A 66 2.34 4.30 -0.05
N ARG A 67 1.32 4.81 0.66
CA ARG A 67 0.30 5.70 0.06
C ARG A 67 0.90 6.99 -0.48
N ARG A 68 1.89 7.58 0.20
CA ARG A 68 2.60 8.79 -0.27
C ARG A 68 3.44 8.50 -1.51
N ALA A 69 4.19 7.40 -1.52
CA ALA A 69 4.96 6.95 -2.68
C ALA A 69 4.02 6.74 -3.88
N TYR A 70 2.92 6.03 -3.66
CA TYR A 70 1.90 5.82 -4.69
C TYR A 70 1.33 7.13 -5.24
N ARG A 71 0.89 8.05 -4.39
CA ARG A 71 0.36 9.35 -4.85
C ARG A 71 1.40 10.12 -5.66
N LYS A 72 2.67 10.11 -5.22
CA LYS A 72 3.77 10.79 -5.92
C LYS A 72 4.03 10.16 -7.30
N GLU A 73 4.02 8.83 -7.38
CA GLU A 73 4.15 8.12 -8.66
C GLU A 73 2.96 8.41 -9.57
N ARG A 74 1.73 8.36 -9.06
CA ARG A 74 0.52 8.69 -9.82
C ARG A 74 0.55 10.12 -10.36
N THR A 75 0.94 11.10 -9.55
CA THR A 75 1.09 12.49 -10.00
C THR A 75 2.14 12.62 -11.11
N LYS A 76 3.23 11.85 -11.06
CA LYS A 76 4.22 11.83 -12.16
C LYS A 76 3.61 11.29 -13.45
N VAL A 77 2.87 10.19 -13.38
CA VAL A 77 2.14 9.63 -14.53
C VAL A 77 1.15 10.65 -15.10
N GLU A 78 0.30 11.24 -14.26
CA GLU A 78 -0.68 12.25 -14.67
C GLU A 78 0.00 13.50 -15.26
N SER A 79 1.14 13.92 -14.72
CA SER A 79 1.91 15.05 -15.25
C SER A 79 2.57 14.73 -16.59
N SER A 80 3.05 13.49 -16.79
CA SER A 80 3.61 13.02 -18.06
C SER A 80 2.53 13.05 -19.14
N ILE A 81 1.34 12.51 -18.85
CA ILE A 81 0.17 12.54 -19.74
C ILE A 81 -0.24 14.00 -20.07
N ARG A 82 -0.36 14.87 -19.05
CA ARG A 82 -0.80 16.26 -19.24
C ARG A 82 0.20 17.12 -20.01
N SER A 83 1.48 16.77 -19.99
CA SER A 83 2.56 17.53 -20.66
C SER A 83 2.66 17.28 -22.17
N GLY A 84 1.82 16.42 -22.74
CA GLY A 84 1.77 16.18 -24.19
C GLY A 84 3.06 15.58 -24.77
N LYS A 85 3.88 14.91 -23.96
CA LYS A 85 5.00 14.12 -24.46
C LYS A 85 4.44 12.84 -25.08
N GLY A 86 4.81 12.58 -26.33
CA GLY A 86 4.29 11.48 -27.15
C GLY A 86 4.26 10.13 -26.44
N SER A 87 3.39 9.25 -26.91
CA SER A 87 3.01 7.95 -26.35
C SER A 87 4.14 6.99 -25.94
N ASP A 88 5.39 7.29 -26.25
CA ASP A 88 6.57 6.47 -25.92
C ASP A 88 7.21 6.78 -24.55
N ASP A 89 6.81 7.87 -23.86
CA ASP A 89 7.47 8.33 -22.62
C ASP A 89 6.52 8.37 -21.40
N ILE A 90 5.59 7.42 -21.35
CA ILE A 90 4.71 7.22 -20.19
C ILE A 90 5.54 6.57 -19.08
N TYR A 91 5.82 7.33 -18.02
CA TYR A 91 6.51 6.84 -16.83
C TYR A 91 5.83 5.56 -16.31
N THR A 92 6.54 4.43 -16.37
CA THR A 92 6.05 3.15 -15.87
C THR A 92 6.42 3.03 -14.38
N PRO A 93 5.45 3.03 -13.44
CA PRO A 93 5.76 2.95 -12.02
C PRO A 93 6.42 1.61 -11.66
N SER A 94 7.60 1.65 -11.04
CA SER A 94 8.36 0.44 -10.69
C SER A 94 7.81 -0.29 -9.46
N LEU A 95 7.12 0.41 -8.56
CA LEU A 95 6.45 -0.18 -7.41
C LEU A 95 5.23 -1.03 -7.79
N TRP A 96 4.70 -0.85 -9.00
CA TRP A 96 3.36 -1.30 -9.38
C TRP A 96 3.26 -2.10 -10.69
N LYS A 97 4.35 -2.69 -11.18
CA LYS A 97 4.28 -3.67 -12.29
C LYS A 97 3.36 -4.88 -12.00
N VAL A 98 2.95 -5.11 -10.74
CA VAL A 98 1.98 -6.15 -10.32
C VAL A 98 0.53 -5.63 -10.29
N TYR A 99 0.27 -4.36 -10.63
CA TYR A 99 -1.02 -3.71 -10.39
C TYR A 99 -1.76 -3.26 -11.66
N THR A 100 -1.18 -3.49 -12.85
CA THR A 100 -1.86 -3.26 -14.13
C THR A 100 -2.29 -4.58 -14.75
N TYR A 101 -3.16 -5.32 -14.07
CA TYR A 101 -4.04 -6.35 -14.64
C TYR A 101 -5.25 -6.49 -13.72
N ASP A 102 -5.99 -5.40 -13.53
CA ASP A 102 -7.42 -5.53 -13.26
C ASP A 102 -8.13 -4.87 -14.44
N LYS A 103 -8.80 -5.72 -15.22
CA LYS A 103 -9.75 -5.39 -16.29
C LYS A 103 -11.02 -4.79 -15.69
#